data_AF-A0A8S2F4D5-F1
#
_entry.id   AF-A0A8S2F4D5-F1
#
_cell.length_a   1.000
_cell.length_b   1.000
_cell.length_c   1.000
_cell.angle_alpha   90.00
_cell.angle_beta   90.00
_cell.angle_gamma   90.00
#
_symmetry.space_group_name_H-M   'P 1'
#
loop_
_entity.id
_entity.type
_entity.pdbx_description
1 polymer ?
#
loop_
_entity_poly.entity_id
_entity_poly.type
_entity_poly.pdbx_seq_one_letter_code
_entity_poly.pdbx_strand_id
1 'polypeptide(L)'
;MRGGQTDENKVKEHYNALKEPLDILNNNLANKEYIAGPFTLVDIFFTPYINMLLQLPEKDLIESRPNIAAWWKRVSSRPAFKKLYKQVEEDRAAMMSGQK
;
A
#
# COMPACT_ATOMS: atom_id res chain seq x y z
N MET A 1 2.97 21.44 3.78
CA MET A 1 3.75 21.08 2.57
C MET A 1 2.87 21.33 1.36
N ARG A 2 3.23 22.21 0.44
CA ARG A 2 2.61 22.25 -0.90
C ARG A 2 3.64 21.67 -1.86
N GLY A 3 3.37 20.47 -2.38
CA GLY A 3 4.16 19.90 -3.46
C GLY A 3 4.02 20.80 -4.70
N GLY A 4 5.08 20.88 -5.50
CA GLY A 4 5.02 21.51 -6.82
C GLY A 4 4.17 20.70 -7.81
N GLN A 5 4.22 21.08 -9.08
CA GLN A 5 3.60 20.30 -10.16
C GLN A 5 4.18 18.88 -10.18
N THR A 6 3.32 17.87 -10.30
CA THR A 6 3.74 16.48 -10.49
C THR A 6 4.61 16.35 -11.74
N ASP A 7 5.75 15.66 -11.61
CA ASP A 7 6.62 15.32 -12.74
C ASP A 7 6.18 13.98 -13.33
N GLU A 8 5.39 14.03 -14.40
CA GLU A 8 4.83 12.86 -15.07
C GLU A 8 5.90 11.88 -15.58
N ASN A 9 7.10 12.38 -15.93
CA ASN A 9 8.19 11.52 -16.38
C ASN A 9 8.70 10.66 -15.22
N LYS A 10 8.85 11.23 -14.03
CA LYS A 10 9.24 10.50 -12.82
C LYS A 10 8.17 9.52 -12.37
N VAL A 11 6.89 9.90 -12.46
CA VAL A 11 5.78 8.97 -12.17
C VAL A 11 5.87 7.75 -13.08
N LYS A 12 6.03 7.95 -14.40
CA LYS A 12 6.17 6.85 -15.36
C LYS A 12 7.42 6.01 -15.12
N GLU A 13 8.55 6.63 -14.80
CA GLU A 13 9.79 5.93 -14.47
C GLU A 13 9.59 4.99 -13.27
N HIS A 14 9.09 5.53 -12.15
CA HIS A 14 8.88 4.76 -10.92
C HIS A 14 7.76 3.72 -11.06
N TYR A 15 6.69 4.03 -11.79
CA TYR A 15 5.64 3.06 -12.12
C TYR A 15 6.24 1.82 -12.80
N ASN A 16 7.14 2.01 -13.77
CA ASN A 16 7.79 0.88 -14.44
C ASN A 16 8.78 0.16 -13.52
N ALA A 17 9.57 0.90 -12.73
CA ALA A 17 10.52 0.31 -11.78
C ALA A 17 9.85 -0.54 -10.69
N LEU A 18 8.59 -0.24 -10.34
CA LEU A 18 7.84 -1.00 -9.34
C LEU A 18 7.28 -2.33 -9.86
N LYS A 19 7.18 -2.54 -11.18
CA LYS A 19 6.58 -3.75 -11.75
C LYS A 19 7.30 -5.02 -11.32
N GLU A 20 8.60 -5.08 -11.55
CA GLU A 20 9.40 -6.28 -11.26
C GLU A 20 9.42 -6.64 -9.75
N PRO A 21 9.72 -5.72 -8.82
CA PRO A 21 9.64 -6.04 -7.39
C PRO A 21 8.26 -6.52 -6.94
N LEU A 22 7.18 -5.95 -7.50
CA LEU A 22 5.82 -6.38 -7.20
C LEU A 22 5.50 -7.74 -7.82
N ASP A 23 6.03 -8.07 -8.99
CA ASP A 23 5.90 -9.42 -9.58
C ASP A 23 6.62 -10.46 -8.72
N ILE A 24 7.81 -10.14 -8.22
CA ILE A 24 8.56 -11.00 -7.29
C ILE A 24 7.77 -11.21 -6.00
N LEU A 25 7.23 -10.14 -5.40
CA LEU A 25 6.41 -10.23 -4.19
C LEU A 25 5.14 -11.05 -4.43
N ASN A 26 4.45 -10.84 -5.56
CA ASN A 26 3.26 -11.59 -5.93
C ASN A 26 3.56 -13.08 -6.09
N ASN A 27 4.68 -13.44 -6.73
CA ASN A 27 5.09 -14.82 -6.89
C ASN A 27 5.49 -15.46 -5.56
N ASN A 28 6.20 -14.73 -4.68
CA ASN A 28 6.53 -15.20 -3.34
C ASN A 28 5.28 -15.51 -2.49
N LEU A 29 4.20 -14.74 -2.69
CA LEU A 29 2.92 -14.92 -2.00
C LEU A 29 2.04 -16.05 -2.59
N ALA A 30 2.41 -16.65 -3.73
CA ALA A 30 1.55 -17.62 -4.42
C ALA A 30 1.14 -18.83 -3.55
N ASN A 31 2.05 -19.29 -2.68
CA ASN A 31 1.83 -20.44 -1.80
C ASN A 31 1.97 -20.08 -0.31
N LYS A 32 1.83 -18.79 0.04
CA LYS A 32 2.01 -18.30 1.40
C LYS A 32 0.87 -17.38 1.81
N GLU A 33 0.40 -17.51 3.05
CA GLU A 33 -0.62 -16.60 3.58
C GLU A 33 -0.06 -15.19 3.79
N TYR A 34 1.18 -15.11 4.28
CA TYR A 34 1.94 -13.89 4.55
C TYR A 34 3.33 -13.94 3.89
N ILE A 35 4.04 -12.82 3.81
CA ILE A 35 5.27 -12.70 3.00
C ILE A 35 6.34 -13.74 3.40
N ALA A 36 6.49 -14.00 4.70
CA ALA A 36 7.42 -14.98 5.26
C ALA A 36 6.78 -16.35 5.58
N GLY A 37 5.52 -16.57 5.17
CA GLY A 37 4.71 -17.72 5.57
C GLY A 37 3.75 -17.33 6.70
N PRO A 38 4.15 -17.41 7.98
CA PRO A 38 3.40 -16.82 9.10
C PRO A 38 3.45 -15.28 9.08
N PHE A 39 2.49 -14.64 9.75
CA PHE A 39 2.46 -13.18 9.90
C PHE A 39 3.65 -12.70 10.74
N THR A 40 4.46 -11.79 10.21
CA THR A 40 5.64 -11.26 10.90
C THR A 40 5.79 -9.75 10.68
N LEU A 41 6.89 -9.19 11.17
CA LEU A 41 7.22 -7.77 11.03
C LEU A 41 7.25 -7.31 9.55
N VAL A 42 7.64 -8.19 8.63
CA VAL A 42 7.72 -7.84 7.21
C VAL A 42 6.34 -7.45 6.65
N ASP A 43 5.26 -8.10 7.09
CA ASP A 43 3.91 -7.76 6.64
C ASP A 43 3.51 -6.37 7.11
N ILE A 44 3.83 -6.05 8.36
CA ILE A 44 3.60 -4.72 8.94
C ILE A 44 4.40 -3.66 8.17
N PHE A 45 5.66 -3.95 7.85
CA PHE A 45 6.53 -3.03 7.11
C PHE A 45 6.02 -2.73 5.70
N PHE A 46 5.50 -3.74 4.98
CA PHE A 46 4.96 -3.55 3.62
C PHE A 46 3.57 -2.90 3.60
N THR A 47 2.79 -3.07 4.66
CA THR A 47 1.41 -2.54 4.78
C THR A 47 1.26 -1.06 4.37
N PRO A 48 2.02 -0.09 4.93
CA PRO A 48 1.84 1.32 4.57
C PRO A 48 2.15 1.63 3.11
N TYR A 49 3.14 0.95 2.50
CA TYR A 49 3.49 1.16 1.10
C TYR A 49 2.39 0.67 0.15
N ILE A 50 1.84 -0.52 0.43
CA ILE A 50 0.75 -1.07 -0.37
C ILE A 50 -0.53 -0.25 -0.18
N ASN A 51 -0.82 0.18 1.05
CA ASN A 51 -1.94 1.10 1.32
C ASN A 51 -1.80 2.40 0.53
N MET A 52 -0.60 2.99 0.50
CA MET A 52 -0.32 4.23 -0.23
C MET A 52 -0.54 4.05 -1.73
N LEU A 53 0.02 3.00 -2.34
CA LEU A 53 -0.16 2.73 -3.78
C LEU A 53 -1.63 2.55 -4.15
N LEU A 54 -2.43 1.92 -3.28
CA LEU A 54 -3.88 1.76 -3.49
C LEU A 54 -4.67 3.08 -3.40
N GLN A 55 -4.10 4.13 -2.81
CA GLN A 55 -4.70 5.47 -2.75
C GLN A 55 -4.28 6.36 -3.93
N LEU A 56 -3.35 5.91 -4.78
CA LEU A 56 -2.86 6.64 -5.94
C LEU A 56 -3.59 6.21 -7.24
N PRO A 57 -3.53 7.01 -8.31
CA PRO A 57 -4.06 6.63 -9.62
C PRO A 57 -3.48 5.29 -10.14
N GLU A 58 -2.23 4.98 -9.79
CA GLU A 58 -1.47 3.79 -10.20
C GLU A 58 -1.77 2.53 -9.36
N LYS A 59 -2.92 2.50 -8.67
CA LYS A 59 -3.36 1.37 -7.85
C LYS A 59 -3.46 0.03 -8.61
N ASP A 60 -3.52 0.08 -9.94
CA ASP A 60 -3.47 -1.10 -10.80
C ASP A 60 -2.17 -1.91 -10.62
N LEU A 61 -1.08 -1.28 -10.16
CA LEU A 61 0.15 -1.96 -9.75
C LEU A 61 -0.12 -3.01 -8.65
N ILE A 62 -1.15 -2.82 -7.84
CA ILE A 62 -1.54 -3.77 -6.80
C ILE A 62 -2.72 -4.62 -7.26
N GLU A 63 -3.77 -4.00 -7.83
CA GLU A 63 -5.01 -4.68 -8.22
C GLU A 63 -4.78 -5.77 -9.29
N SER A 64 -3.78 -5.61 -10.17
CA SER A 64 -3.42 -6.61 -11.20
C SER A 64 -2.68 -7.84 -10.66
N ARG A 65 -2.25 -7.84 -9.40
CA ARG A 65 -1.43 -8.88 -8.77
C ARG A 65 -2.23 -9.64 -7.71
N PRO A 66 -2.89 -10.76 -8.07
CA PRO A 66 -3.92 -11.37 -7.24
C PRO A 66 -3.42 -11.87 -5.88
N ASN A 67 -2.16 -12.31 -5.77
CA ASN A 67 -1.61 -12.79 -4.50
C ASN A 67 -1.32 -11.63 -3.55
N ILE A 68 -0.85 -10.49 -4.07
CA ILE A 68 -0.71 -9.26 -3.29
C ILE A 68 -2.09 -8.76 -2.86
N ALA A 69 -3.07 -8.73 -3.76
CA ALA A 69 -4.44 -8.31 -3.43
C ALA A 69 -5.05 -9.20 -2.33
N ALA A 70 -4.85 -10.51 -2.40
CA ALA A 70 -5.32 -11.46 -1.38
C ALA A 70 -4.60 -11.26 -0.04
N TRP A 71 -3.28 -11.04 -0.06
CA TRP A 71 -2.49 -10.70 1.13
C TRP A 71 -2.97 -9.38 1.75
N TRP A 72 -3.19 -8.36 0.94
CA TRP A 72 -3.68 -7.06 1.37
C TRP A 72 -5.05 -7.18 2.05
N LYS A 73 -5.96 -7.96 1.47
CA LYS A 73 -7.28 -8.24 2.07
C LYS A 73 -7.14 -8.87 3.46
N ARG A 74 -6.22 -9.82 3.66
CA ARG A 74 -5.96 -10.43 4.97
C ARG A 74 -5.39 -9.41 5.96
N VAL A 75 -4.35 -8.67 5.57
CA VAL A 75 -3.67 -7.69 6.42
C VAL A 75 -4.61 -6.56 6.83
N SER A 76 -5.30 -5.95 5.87
CA SER A 76 -6.24 -4.85 6.11
C SER A 76 -7.49 -5.27 6.89
N SER A 77 -7.83 -6.56 6.91
CA SER A 77 -8.93 -7.09 7.71
C SER A 77 -8.62 -7.20 9.20
N ARG A 78 -7.34 -7.14 9.61
CA ARG A 78 -6.91 -7.32 11.00
C ARG A 78 -7.48 -6.20 11.89
N PRO A 79 -7.99 -6.49 13.11
CA PRO A 79 -8.54 -5.48 14.00
C PRO A 79 -7.58 -4.33 14.33
N ALA A 80 -6.29 -4.66 14.54
CA ALA A 80 -5.25 -3.67 14.80
C ALA A 80 -5.08 -2.70 13.63
N PHE A 81 -5.10 -3.20 12.38
CA PHE A 81 -4.98 -2.35 11.20
C PHE A 81 -6.22 -1.44 11.06
N LYS A 82 -7.43 -1.99 11.18
CA LYS A 82 -8.67 -1.20 11.11
C LYS A 82 -8.71 -0.07 12.15
N LYS A 83 -8.26 -0.36 13.38
CA LYS A 83 -8.16 0.64 14.45
C LYS A 83 -7.17 1.75 14.07
N LEU A 84 -5.97 1.39 13.61
CA LEU A 84 -4.96 2.35 13.18
C LEU A 84 -5.47 3.20 12.00
N TYR A 85 -6.05 2.56 10.98
CA TYR A 85 -6.52 3.24 9.78
C TYR A 85 -7.62 4.25 10.10
N LYS A 86 -8.57 3.87 10.97
CA LYS A 86 -9.59 4.80 11.46
C LYS A 86 -8.97 6.04 12.12
N GLN A 87 -7.98 5.85 12.99
CA GLN A 87 -7.28 6.96 13.63
C GLN A 87 -6.55 7.86 12.62
N VAL A 88 -5.86 7.28 11.64
CA VAL A 88 -5.16 8.03 10.59
C VAL A 88 -6.12 8.91 9.77
N GLU A 89 -7.31 8.40 9.44
CA GLU A 89 -8.33 9.18 8.74
C GLU A 89 -8.89 10.32 9.60
N GLU A 90 -9.14 10.06 10.88
CA GLU A 90 -9.58 11.08 11.84
C GLU A 90 -8.52 12.19 12.01
N ASP A 91 -7.25 11.82 12.17
CA ASP A 91 -6.13 12.75 12.30
C ASP A 91 -5.94 13.57 11.02
N ARG A 92 -6.03 12.93 9.84
CA ARG A 92 -5.95 13.62 8.54
C ARG A 92 -7.10 14.62 8.38
N ALA A 93 -8.33 14.23 8.72
CA ALA A 93 -9.48 15.13 8.66
C ALA A 93 -9.30 16.33 9.61
N ALA A 94 -8.81 16.10 10.83
CA ALA A 94 -8.51 17.16 11.79
C ALA A 94 -7.46 18.15 11.25
N MET A 95 -6.35 17.65 10.68
CA MET A 95 -5.30 18.49 10.07
C MET A 95 -5.82 19.34 8.92
N MET A 96 -6.71 18.80 8.06
CA MET A 96 -7.31 19.54 6.95
C MET A 96 -8.36 20.56 7.42
N SER A 97 -9.05 20.29 8.53
CA SER A 97 -10.05 21.20 9.12
C SER A 97 -9.44 22.40 9.87
N GLY A 98 -8.22 22.24 10.40
CA GLY A 98 -7.47 23.29 11.10
C GLY A 98 -6.71 24.26 10.18
N GLN A 99 -6.81 24.12 8.86
CA GLN A 99 -6.24 25.04 7.86
C GLN A 99 -7.23 26.14 7.42
N LYS A 100 -8.26 26.43 8.22
CA LYS A 100 -9.22 27.52 7.98
C LYS A 100 -8.85 28.79 8.73
#